data_AF-A0A1V4VQZ5-F1
#
_entry.id   AF-A0A1V4VQZ5-F1
#
_cell.length_a   1.000
_cell.length_b   1.000
_cell.length_c   1.000
_cell.angle_alpha   90.00
_cell.angle_beta   90.00
_cell.angle_gamma   90.00
#
_symmetry.space_group_name_H-M   'P 1'
#
loop_
_entity.id
_entity.type
_entity.pdbx_description
1 polymer ?
#
loop_
_entity_poly.entity_id
_entity_poly.type
_entity_poly.pdbx_seq_one_letter_code
_entity_poly.pdbx_strand_id
1 'polypeptide(L)'
;MNKYRSPVLAALWSVAIPGFGQLYTGDYLIGLLLVILEFIINVNARLNLSILYSFRGQFQHAIEVTDFQWIMFYPCIYAFSIWQAYNRALELNTGLRRNEENNIFTNNKYCGFFIGVAMGGTLGVIYSFLIGPILCGILGGVAGGLIGAIIEKLGRIIFSKGQRDT
;
A
#
# COMPACT_ATOMS: atom_id res chain seq x y z
N MET A 1 22.09 -12.70 13.45
CA MET A 1 21.21 -13.90 13.37
C MET A 1 20.03 -13.54 12.47
N ASN A 2 20.07 -13.93 11.20
CA ASN A 2 18.93 -13.69 10.30
C ASN A 2 17.81 -14.67 10.69
N LYS A 3 16.70 -14.14 11.21
CA LYS A 3 15.53 -14.92 11.61
C LYS A 3 14.45 -14.74 10.56
N TYR A 4 13.70 -15.81 10.26
CA TYR A 4 12.56 -15.74 9.36
C TYR A 4 11.59 -14.62 9.78
N ARG A 5 11.11 -13.83 8.81
CA ARG A 5 10.15 -12.75 8.99
C ARG A 5 8.90 -13.06 8.18
N SER A 6 7.73 -13.17 8.80
CA SER A 6 6.49 -13.46 8.06
C SER A 6 6.11 -12.27 7.18
N PRO A 7 6.00 -12.43 5.84
CA PRO A 7 5.59 -11.34 4.95
C PRO A 7 4.17 -10.86 5.22
N VAL A 8 3.28 -11.79 5.56
CA VAL A 8 1.88 -11.47 5.90
C VAL A 8 1.84 -10.63 7.17
N LEU A 9 2.63 -10.97 8.18
CA LEU A 9 2.69 -10.19 9.41
C LEU A 9 3.27 -8.79 9.18
N ALA A 10 4.29 -8.68 8.33
CA ALA A 10 4.85 -7.39 7.92
C ALA A 10 3.78 -6.50 7.25
N ALA A 11 2.98 -7.08 6.34
CA ALA A 11 1.88 -6.39 5.68
C ALA A 11 0.79 -5.96 6.67
N LEU A 12 0.36 -6.85 7.58
CA LEU A 12 -0.64 -6.54 8.60
C LEU A 12 -0.20 -5.41 9.54
N TRP A 13 1.08 -5.38 9.92
CA TRP A 13 1.63 -4.28 10.70
C TRP A 13 1.59 -2.96 9.93
N SER A 14 1.93 -2.95 8.64
CA SER A 14 1.80 -1.75 7.79
C SER A 14 0.35 -1.32 7.54
N VAL A 15 -0.62 -2.24 7.59
CA VAL A 15 -2.05 -1.90 7.53
C VAL A 15 -2.50 -1.23 8.83
N ALA A 16 -1.99 -1.67 9.98
CA ALA A 16 -2.34 -1.05 11.25
C ALA A 16 -1.83 0.39 11.33
N ILE A 17 -0.54 0.59 11.04
CA ILE A 17 0.11 1.90 10.99
C ILE A 17 1.23 1.84 9.93
N PRO A 18 1.20 2.69 8.89
CA PRO A 18 2.31 2.81 7.96
C PRO A 18 3.64 3.02 8.67
N GLY A 19 4.62 2.17 8.35
CA GLY A 19 5.94 2.16 8.98
C GLY A 19 6.15 1.03 9.98
N PHE A 20 5.10 0.46 10.59
CA PHE A 20 5.26 -0.64 11.55
C PHE A 20 5.76 -1.93 10.89
N GLY A 21 5.37 -2.20 9.65
CA GLY A 21 5.91 -3.33 8.88
C GLY A 21 7.41 -3.20 8.62
N GLN A 22 7.90 -1.97 8.39
CA GLN A 22 9.32 -1.67 8.21
C GLN A 22 10.10 -1.81 9.52
N LEU A 23 9.53 -1.37 10.64
CA LEU A 23 10.10 -1.62 11.97
C LEU A 23 10.19 -3.13 12.25
N TYR A 24 9.16 -3.89 11.84
CA TYR A 24 9.14 -5.35 11.96
C TYR A 24 10.22 -6.04 11.11
N THR A 25 10.50 -5.57 9.89
CA THR A 25 11.57 -6.13 9.04
C THR A 25 12.97 -5.68 9.46
N GLY A 26 13.08 -4.62 10.27
CA GLY A 26 14.35 -4.06 10.75
C GLY A 26 14.84 -2.85 9.96
N ASP A 27 14.05 -2.32 9.02
CA ASP A 27 14.36 -1.11 8.27
C ASP A 27 13.94 0.14 9.07
N TYR A 28 14.62 0.38 10.20
CA TYR A 28 14.20 1.37 11.20
C TYR A 28 14.08 2.80 10.69
N LEU A 29 15.00 3.24 9.82
CA LEU A 29 14.99 4.60 9.27
C LEU A 29 13.73 4.86 8.43
N ILE A 30 13.41 3.93 7.54
CA ILE A 30 12.21 4.04 6.67
C ILE A 30 10.95 3.88 7.53
N GLY A 31 10.95 2.95 8.48
CA GLY A 31 9.83 2.76 9.40
C GLY A 31 9.52 4.00 10.22
N LEU A 32 10.53 4.63 10.82
CA LEU A 32 10.35 5.85 11.60
C LEU A 32 9.86 7.01 10.72
N LEU A 33 10.42 7.17 9.52
CA LEU A 33 9.98 8.20 8.58
C LEU A 33 8.51 8.03 8.21
N LEU A 34 8.09 6.81 7.87
CA LEU A 34 6.70 6.51 7.52
C LEU A 34 5.74 6.73 8.70
N VAL A 35 6.13 6.37 9.92
CA VAL A 35 5.31 6.62 11.12
C VAL A 35 5.13 8.13 11.34
N ILE A 36 6.22 8.91 11.27
CA ILE A 36 6.15 10.38 11.42
C ILE A 36 5.25 10.97 10.33
N LEU A 37 5.43 10.52 9.08
CA LEU A 37 4.65 10.99 7.96
C LEU A 37 3.16 10.64 8.10
N GLU A 38 2.84 9.43 8.57
CA GLU A 38 1.47 9.01 8.88
C GLU A 38 0.82 9.97 9.87
N PHE A 39 1.50 10.33 10.98
CA PHE A 39 0.94 11.27 11.95
C PHE A 39 0.75 12.67 11.37
N ILE A 40 1.72 13.18 10.59
CA ILE A 40 1.61 14.48 9.94
C ILE A 40 0.41 14.50 9.00
N ILE A 41 0.27 13.52 8.12
CA ILE A 41 -0.82 13.48 7.14
C ILE A 41 -2.15 13.26 7.87
N ASN A 42 -2.23 12.37 8.87
CA ASN A 42 -3.47 12.12 9.64
C ASN A 42 -4.05 13.39 10.23
N VAL A 43 -3.20 14.17 10.91
CA VAL A 43 -3.59 15.40 11.60
C VAL A 43 -3.97 16.49 10.60
N ASN A 44 -3.14 16.71 9.58
CA ASN A 44 -3.40 17.77 8.60
C ASN A 44 -4.60 17.45 7.70
N ALA A 45 -4.81 16.18 7.34
CA ALA A 45 -5.98 15.72 6.59
C ALA A 45 -7.28 15.74 7.40
N ARG A 46 -7.21 15.88 8.73
CA ARG A 46 -8.32 15.68 9.68
C ARG A 46 -8.98 14.31 9.48
N LEU A 47 -8.16 13.29 9.20
CA LEU A 47 -8.62 11.97 8.76
C LEU A 47 -9.62 11.35 9.75
N ASN A 48 -9.29 11.34 11.04
CA ASN A 48 -10.12 10.68 12.06
C ASN A 48 -11.53 11.30 12.15
N LEU A 49 -11.64 12.61 11.95
CA LEU A 49 -12.93 13.31 11.96
C LEU A 49 -13.73 13.01 10.69
N SER A 50 -13.05 12.99 9.54
CA SER A 50 -13.64 12.58 8.26
C SER A 50 -14.17 11.14 8.30
N ILE A 51 -13.42 10.22 8.90
CA ILE A 51 -13.82 8.84 9.17
C ILE A 51 -15.08 8.83 10.03
N LEU A 52 -15.09 9.53 11.17
CA LEU A 52 -16.24 9.58 12.07
C LEU A 52 -17.51 10.02 11.34
N TYR A 53 -17.47 11.11 10.57
CA TYR A 53 -18.62 11.58 9.82
C TYR A 53 -19.05 10.61 8.71
N SER A 54 -18.09 9.99 8.02
CA SER A 54 -18.36 8.98 6.98
C SER A 54 -19.14 7.79 7.56
N PHE A 55 -18.73 7.27 8.72
CA PHE A 55 -19.39 6.12 9.36
C PHE A 55 -20.74 6.48 10.00
N ARG A 56 -21.00 7.76 10.26
CA ARG A 56 -22.31 8.25 10.71
C ARG A 56 -23.27 8.56 9.55
N GLY A 57 -22.85 8.36 8.29
CA GLY A 57 -23.62 8.72 7.10
C GLY A 57 -23.69 10.23 6.83
N GLN A 58 -22.89 11.03 7.53
CA GLN A 58 -22.84 12.50 7.40
C GLN A 58 -21.80 12.89 6.35
N PHE A 59 -22.01 12.44 5.10
CA PHE A 59 -21.00 12.55 4.04
C PHE A 59 -20.62 13.99 3.69
N GLN A 60 -21.59 14.91 3.73
CA GLN A 60 -21.34 16.32 3.47
C GLN A 60 -20.36 16.92 4.49
N HIS A 61 -20.55 16.63 5.78
CA HIS A 61 -19.62 17.04 6.82
C HIS A 61 -18.27 16.34 6.69
N ALA A 62 -18.23 15.07 6.27
CA ALA A 62 -16.97 14.38 5.99
C ALA A 62 -16.17 15.10 4.91
N ILE A 63 -16.81 15.56 3.82
CA ILE A 63 -16.18 16.33 2.76
C ILE A 63 -15.68 17.68 3.29
N GLU A 64 -16.53 18.43 3.99
CA GLU A 64 -16.22 19.79 4.47
C GLU A 64 -15.06 19.84 5.45
N VAL A 65 -14.91 18.83 6.31
CA VAL A 65 -13.85 18.79 7.31
C VAL A 65 -12.54 18.24 6.77
N THR A 66 -12.56 17.53 5.64
CA THR A 66 -11.38 16.88 5.09
C THR A 66 -10.51 17.88 4.37
N ASP A 67 -9.22 17.90 4.68
CA ASP A 67 -8.26 18.60 3.84
C ASP A 67 -7.84 17.71 2.66
N PHE A 68 -8.29 18.08 1.47
CA PHE A 68 -8.06 17.32 0.24
C PHE A 68 -6.59 17.29 -0.19
N GLN A 69 -5.80 18.33 0.11
CA GLN A 69 -4.39 18.35 -0.26
C GLN A 69 -3.63 17.27 0.51
N TRP A 70 -3.96 17.09 1.79
CA TRP A 70 -3.32 16.09 2.64
C TRP A 70 -3.88 14.67 2.42
N ILE A 71 -5.21 14.51 2.31
CA ILE A 71 -5.82 13.17 2.20
C ILE A 71 -5.45 12.44 0.90
N MET A 72 -5.11 13.15 -0.17
CA MET A 72 -4.69 12.52 -1.44
C MET A 72 -3.37 11.75 -1.32
N PHE A 73 -2.54 12.03 -0.31
CA PHE A 73 -1.30 11.28 -0.05
C PHE A 73 -1.55 9.92 0.61
N TYR A 74 -2.69 9.74 1.31
CA TYR A 74 -2.98 8.53 2.08
C TYR A 74 -2.93 7.24 1.25
N PRO A 75 -3.63 7.14 0.10
CA PRO A 75 -3.61 5.93 -0.73
C PRO A 75 -2.19 5.51 -1.12
N CYS A 76 -1.34 6.48 -1.47
CA CYS A 76 0.04 6.24 -1.86
C CYS A 76 0.90 5.74 -0.69
N ILE A 77 0.82 6.40 0.48
CA ILE A 77 1.60 6.03 1.67
C ILE A 77 1.20 4.65 2.18
N TYR A 78 -0.11 4.36 2.23
CA TYR A 78 -0.62 3.05 2.64
C TYR A 78 -0.16 1.95 1.66
N ALA A 79 -0.40 2.14 0.37
CA ALA A 79 -0.04 1.14 -0.63
C ALA A 79 1.48 0.87 -0.64
N PHE A 80 2.29 1.93 -0.58
CA PHE A 80 3.75 1.81 -0.52
C PHE A 80 4.22 1.10 0.75
N SER A 81 3.72 1.51 1.93
CA SER A 81 4.16 0.92 3.20
C SER A 81 3.88 -0.59 3.24
N ILE A 82 2.69 -1.01 2.83
CA ILE A 82 2.31 -2.43 2.82
C ILE A 82 3.15 -3.21 1.80
N TRP A 83 3.24 -2.70 0.57
CA TRP A 83 3.99 -3.36 -0.50
C TRP A 83 5.48 -3.53 -0.14
N GLN A 84 6.09 -2.47 0.36
CA GLN A 84 7.51 -2.45 0.71
C GLN A 84 7.77 -3.43 1.86
N ALA A 85 6.97 -3.40 2.93
CA ALA A 85 7.19 -4.26 4.09
C ALA A 85 7.03 -5.75 3.73
N TYR A 86 6.03 -6.06 2.90
CA TYR A 86 5.79 -7.40 2.40
C TYR A 86 6.96 -7.92 1.54
N ASN A 87 7.39 -7.15 0.54
CA ASN A 87 8.48 -7.57 -0.35
C ASN A 87 9.82 -7.61 0.37
N ARG A 88 10.06 -6.71 1.34
CA ARG A 88 11.26 -6.75 2.17
C ARG A 88 11.33 -8.02 3.01
N ALA A 89 10.23 -8.42 3.64
CA ALA A 89 10.18 -9.68 4.38
C ALA A 89 10.46 -10.90 3.46
N LEU A 90 9.94 -10.89 2.23
CA LEU A 90 10.27 -11.92 1.23
C LEU A 90 11.75 -11.91 0.85
N GLU A 91 12.34 -10.75 0.63
CA GLU A 91 13.75 -10.60 0.30
C GLU A 91 14.65 -11.14 1.44
N LEU A 92 14.37 -10.77 2.69
CA LEU A 92 15.10 -11.27 3.86
C LEU A 92 15.01 -12.79 3.99
N ASN A 93 13.82 -13.36 3.77
CA ASN A 93 13.63 -14.81 3.78
C ASN A 93 14.30 -15.52 2.59
N THR A 94 14.42 -14.84 1.45
CA THR A 94 15.11 -15.38 0.27
C THR A 94 16.62 -15.34 0.48
N GLY A 95 17.15 -14.28 1.10
CA GLY A 95 18.55 -14.21 1.54
C GLY A 95 18.91 -15.33 2.52
N LEU A 96 17.97 -15.74 3.39
CA LEU A 96 18.12 -16.92 4.24
C LEU A 96 18.29 -18.21 3.41
N ARG A 97 17.42 -18.43 2.41
CA ARG A 97 17.51 -19.59 1.51
C ARG A 97 18.73 -19.52 0.57
N ARG A 98 19.19 -18.32 0.21
CA ARG A 98 20.34 -18.12 -0.69
C ARG A 98 21.65 -18.59 -0.08
N ASN A 99 21.83 -18.44 1.23
CA ASN A 99 22.97 -19.02 1.95
C ASN A 99 23.03 -20.55 1.79
N GLU A 100 21.94 -21.21 1.40
CA GLU A 100 21.85 -22.65 1.19
C GLU A 100 21.94 -23.05 -0.30
N GLU A 101 21.44 -22.25 -1.27
CA GLU A 101 21.21 -22.74 -2.65
C GLU A 101 21.69 -21.85 -3.84
N ASN A 102 22.46 -20.77 -3.65
CA ASN A 102 23.15 -20.00 -4.72
C ASN A 102 22.33 -19.48 -5.95
N ASN A 103 21.00 -19.56 -5.98
CA ASN A 103 20.18 -19.03 -7.08
C ASN A 103 19.72 -17.59 -6.82
N ILE A 104 19.88 -16.70 -7.81
CA ILE A 104 19.50 -15.29 -7.74
C ILE A 104 18.12 -15.09 -8.38
N PHE A 105 17.10 -14.89 -7.55
CA PHE A 105 15.79 -14.41 -8.02
C PHE A 105 15.25 -13.35 -7.05
N THR A 106 15.41 -12.06 -7.37
CA THR A 106 14.67 -10.97 -6.72
C THR A 106 13.52 -10.55 -7.63
N ASN A 107 12.37 -11.20 -7.48
CA ASN A 107 11.16 -10.86 -8.23
C ASN A 107 10.17 -10.17 -7.29
N ASN A 108 10.05 -8.85 -7.40
CA ASN A 108 9.07 -8.08 -6.65
C ASN A 108 7.66 -8.58 -7.00
N LYS A 109 6.88 -8.91 -5.98
CA LYS A 109 5.52 -9.42 -6.14
C LYS A 109 4.51 -8.28 -5.96
N TYR A 110 3.45 -8.33 -6.78
CA TYR A 110 2.26 -7.50 -6.66
C TYR A 110 2.46 -5.99 -6.90
N CYS A 111 3.48 -5.58 -7.66
CA CYS A 111 3.70 -4.16 -7.95
C CYS A 111 2.50 -3.50 -8.63
N GLY A 112 1.88 -4.17 -9.61
CA GLY A 112 0.73 -3.62 -10.32
C GLY A 112 -0.49 -3.49 -9.42
N PHE A 113 -0.72 -4.45 -8.53
CA PHE A 113 -1.79 -4.36 -7.53
C PHE A 113 -1.64 -3.10 -6.66
N PHE A 114 -0.48 -2.89 -6.03
CA PHE A 114 -0.30 -1.76 -5.11
C PHE A 114 -0.22 -0.40 -5.82
N ILE A 115 0.36 -0.33 -7.02
CA ILE A 115 0.28 0.88 -7.86
C ILE A 115 -1.19 1.18 -8.20
N GLY A 116 -1.96 0.15 -8.55
CA GLY A 116 -3.40 0.26 -8.79
C GLY A 116 -4.17 0.76 -7.57
N VAL A 117 -3.87 0.25 -6.37
CA VAL A 117 -4.47 0.73 -5.11
C VAL A 117 -4.17 2.21 -4.88
N ALA A 118 -2.91 2.62 -5.06
CA ALA A 118 -2.51 4.02 -4.89
C ALA A 118 -3.27 4.93 -5.86
N MET A 119 -3.19 4.65 -7.17
CA MET A 119 -3.83 5.48 -8.20
C MET A 119 -5.35 5.50 -8.06
N GLY A 120 -5.97 4.31 -7.93
CA GLY A 120 -7.41 4.18 -7.80
C GLY A 120 -7.93 4.83 -6.51
N GLY A 121 -7.19 4.71 -5.41
CA GLY A 121 -7.54 5.36 -4.16
C GLY A 121 -7.48 6.88 -4.25
N THR A 122 -6.43 7.43 -4.86
CA THR A 122 -6.33 8.89 -5.08
C THR A 122 -7.45 9.40 -5.99
N LEU A 123 -7.77 8.70 -7.07
CA LEU A 123 -8.91 9.06 -7.92
C LEU A 123 -10.25 8.95 -7.17
N GLY A 124 -10.41 7.94 -6.33
CA GLY A 124 -11.57 7.80 -5.46
C GLY A 124 -11.74 8.98 -4.51
N VAL A 125 -10.64 9.44 -3.90
CA VAL A 125 -10.64 10.65 -3.06
C VAL A 125 -11.00 11.90 -3.87
N ILE A 126 -10.48 12.05 -5.10
CA ILE A 126 -10.78 13.21 -5.95
C ILE A 126 -12.27 13.25 -6.35
N TYR A 127 -12.85 12.11 -6.70
CA TYR A 127 -14.24 12.01 -7.16
C TYR A 127 -15.21 11.64 -6.03
N SER A 128 -14.98 12.16 -4.81
CA SER A 128 -15.67 11.72 -3.60
C SER A 128 -17.05 12.34 -3.33
N PHE A 129 -17.70 12.89 -4.35
CA PHE A 129 -18.86 13.78 -4.19
C PHE A 129 -20.12 13.11 -3.60
N LEU A 130 -20.23 11.78 -3.71
CA LEU A 130 -21.43 11.03 -3.33
C LEU A 130 -21.41 10.50 -1.90
N ILE A 131 -20.33 9.83 -1.50
CA ILE A 131 -20.25 9.07 -0.23
C ILE A 131 -19.03 9.44 0.62
N GLY A 132 -18.41 10.60 0.32
CA GLY A 132 -17.29 11.14 1.06
C GLY A 132 -15.92 10.56 0.68
N PRO A 133 -14.83 11.27 1.04
CA PRO A 133 -13.47 10.98 0.58
C PRO A 133 -12.95 9.62 1.06
N ILE A 134 -13.38 9.17 2.25
CA ILE A 134 -12.91 7.92 2.85
C ILE A 134 -13.45 6.71 2.09
N LEU A 135 -14.78 6.63 1.93
CA LEU A 135 -15.41 5.47 1.29
C LEU A 135 -15.09 5.41 -0.21
N CYS A 136 -15.15 6.56 -0.91
CA CYS A 136 -14.74 6.62 -2.31
C CYS A 136 -13.25 6.27 -2.49
N GLY A 137 -12.36 6.72 -1.59
CA GLY A 137 -10.96 6.34 -1.60
C GLY A 137 -10.74 4.83 -1.42
N ILE A 138 -11.46 4.20 -0.50
CA ILE A 138 -11.40 2.73 -0.29
C ILE A 138 -11.90 1.99 -1.54
N LEU A 139 -13.06 2.35 -2.06
CA LEU A 139 -13.64 1.69 -3.25
C LEU A 139 -12.76 1.89 -4.50
N GLY A 140 -12.27 3.11 -4.70
CA GLY A 140 -11.33 3.43 -5.76
C GLY A 140 -10.05 2.63 -5.64
N GLY A 141 -9.50 2.49 -4.43
CA GLY A 141 -8.32 1.67 -4.15
C GLY A 141 -8.54 0.20 -4.47
N VAL A 142 -9.67 -0.38 -4.07
CA VAL A 142 -10.02 -1.77 -4.40
C VAL A 142 -10.14 -1.96 -5.91
N ALA A 143 -10.90 -1.10 -6.59
CA ALA A 143 -11.09 -1.17 -8.04
C ALA A 143 -9.76 -1.02 -8.80
N GLY A 144 -8.96 -0.01 -8.42
CA GLY A 144 -7.65 0.24 -8.99
C GLY A 144 -6.69 -0.92 -8.76
N GLY A 145 -6.68 -1.51 -7.56
CA GLY A 145 -5.87 -2.68 -7.23
C GLY A 145 -6.21 -3.90 -8.09
N LEU A 146 -7.50 -4.17 -8.31
CA LEU A 146 -7.94 -5.25 -9.20
C LEU A 146 -7.49 -5.02 -10.64
N ILE A 147 -7.69 -3.81 -11.17
CA ILE A 147 -7.25 -3.44 -12.52
C ILE A 147 -5.72 -3.59 -12.65
N GLY A 148 -4.98 -3.05 -11.67
CA GLY A 148 -3.52 -3.12 -11.64
C GLY A 148 -2.99 -4.57 -11.58
N ALA A 149 -3.67 -5.45 -10.84
CA ALA A 149 -3.33 -6.87 -10.81
C ALA A 149 -3.59 -7.58 -12.15
N ILE A 150 -4.69 -7.23 -12.84
CA ILE A 150 -4.99 -7.76 -14.18
C ILE A 150 -3.91 -7.32 -15.17
N ILE A 151 -3.53 -6.03 -15.17
CA ILE A 151 -2.48 -5.48 -16.03
C ILE A 151 -1.15 -6.20 -15.78
N GLU A 152 -0.76 -6.37 -14.51
CA GLU A 152 0.47 -7.07 -14.15
C GLU A 152 0.45 -8.53 -14.65
N LYS A 153 -0.68 -9.23 -14.50
CA LYS A 153 -0.84 -10.60 -14.96
C LYS A 153 -0.72 -10.70 -16.48
N LEU A 154 -1.39 -9.80 -17.22
CA LEU A 154 -1.32 -9.76 -18.68
C LEU A 154 0.10 -9.45 -19.16
N GLY A 155 0.77 -8.48 -18.55
CA GLY A 155 2.16 -8.13 -18.87
C GLY A 155 3.09 -9.34 -18.71
N ARG A 156 3.02 -10.04 -17.57
CA ARG A 156 3.84 -11.25 -17.32
C ARG A 156 3.57 -12.37 -18.35
N ILE A 157 2.31 -12.56 -18.77
CA ILE A 157 1.98 -13.55 -19.81
C ILE A 157 2.62 -13.18 -21.16
N ILE A 158 2.56 -11.90 -21.56
CA ILE A 158 3.12 -11.44 -22.83
C ILE A 158 4.65 -11.61 -22.84
N PHE A 159 5.33 -11.15 -21.78
CA PHE A 159 6.80 -11.27 -21.69
C PHE A 159 7.28 -12.73 -21.58
N SER A 160 6.53 -13.60 -20.90
CA SER A 160 6.88 -15.04 -20.81
C SER A 160 6.61 -15.84 -22.10
N LYS A 161 5.81 -15.32 -23.04
CA LYS A 161 5.70 -15.87 -24.39
C LYS A 161 6.87 -15.40 -25.26
N GLY A 162 7.22 -14.11 -25.20
CA GLY A 162 8.34 -13.54 -25.95
C GLY A 162 9.71 -14.16 -25.66
N GLN A 163 9.94 -14.72 -24.46
CA GLN A 163 11.16 -15.47 -24.14
C GLN A 163 11.16 -16.95 -24.56
N ARG A 164 10.01 -17.51 -24.96
CA ARG A 164 9.90 -18.90 -25.42
C ARG A 164 9.99 -19.03 -26.95
N ASP A 165 9.81 -17.92 -27.66
CA ASP A 165 9.83 -17.86 -29.13
C ASP A 165 11.21 -17.41 -29.69
N THR A 166 12.24 -17.34 -28.84
CA THR A 166 13.66 -17.10 -29.17
C THR A 166 14.54 -18.22 -28.64
#